data_AF-A0A7S4ICL0-F1
#
_entry.id   AF-A0A7S4ICL0-F1
#
_cell.length_a   1.000
_cell.length_b   1.000
_cell.length_c   1.000
_cell.angle_alpha   90.00
_cell.angle_beta   90.00
_cell.angle_gamma   90.00
#
_symmetry.space_group_name_H-M   'P 1'
#
loop_
_entity.id
_entity.type
_entity.pdbx_description
1 polymer ?
#
loop_
_entity_poly.entity_id
_entity_poly.type
_entity_poly.pdbx_seq_one_letter_code
_entity_poly.pdbx_strand_id
1 'polypeptide(L)'
;MSRACRHMAGWKLSSNGPAVAKFAARGGSDGARNPRKGFGAQLADPYAEPDRKALPHVDAALRVVCAALTEGESETDAVHVGGLRSDDVRSAVPSEMRRDVAASLAYLRDRVGVPRDMPLAAARQLRAHLSWAIDALMN
;
A
#
# COMPACT_ATOMS: atom_id res chain seq x y z
N MET A 1 -15.29 3.25 16.83
CA MET A 1 -13.94 2.60 16.83
C MET A 1 -13.28 2.58 15.44
N SER A 2 -14.01 2.25 14.37
CA SER A 2 -13.47 2.16 13.00
C SER A 2 -12.68 3.40 12.55
N ARG A 3 -13.22 4.60 12.76
CA ARG A 3 -12.56 5.88 12.40
C ARG A 3 -11.18 6.06 13.05
N ALA A 4 -11.07 5.85 14.37
CA ALA A 4 -9.79 5.99 15.07
C ALA A 4 -8.75 5.00 14.55
N CYS A 5 -9.15 3.77 14.23
CA CYS A 5 -8.27 2.76 13.64
C CYS A 5 -7.80 3.16 12.23
N ARG A 6 -8.69 3.69 11.39
CA ARG A 6 -8.32 4.21 10.06
C ARG A 6 -7.38 5.40 10.14
N HIS A 7 -7.68 6.37 11.01
CA HIS A 7 -6.82 7.54 11.22
C HIS A 7 -5.43 7.15 11.73
N MET A 8 -5.34 6.18 12.65
CA MET A 8 -4.05 5.67 13.11
C MET A 8 -3.26 5.01 11.98
N ALA A 9 -3.91 4.19 11.15
CA ALA A 9 -3.28 3.58 9.98
C ALA A 9 -2.79 4.64 8.98
N GLY A 10 -3.62 5.64 8.66
CA GLY A 10 -3.27 6.76 7.80
C GLY A 10 -2.10 7.59 8.36
N TRP A 11 -2.13 7.92 9.66
CA TRP A 11 -1.03 8.64 10.32
C TRP A 11 0.28 7.85 10.30
N LYS A 12 0.25 6.54 10.58
CA LYS A 12 1.44 5.69 10.49
C LYS A 12 1.98 5.63 9.05
N LEU A 13 1.11 5.49 8.06
CA LEU A 13 1.49 5.47 6.66
C LEU A 13 2.11 6.79 6.20
N SER A 14 1.49 7.93 6.50
CA SER A 14 1.98 9.25 6.08
C SER A 14 3.23 9.70 6.84
N SER A 15 3.37 9.32 8.12
CA SER A 15 4.55 9.67 8.93
C SER A 15 5.88 9.11 8.39
N ASN A 16 5.83 8.04 7.59
CA ASN A 16 7.00 7.39 7.02
C ASN A 16 6.81 7.04 5.53
N GLY A 17 5.99 7.82 4.82
CA GLY A 17 5.53 7.52 3.45
C GLY A 17 6.64 7.13 2.47
N PRO A 18 7.71 7.94 2.30
CA PRO A 18 8.78 7.63 1.36
C PRO A 18 9.49 6.29 1.64
N ALA A 19 9.71 5.95 2.92
CA ALA A 19 10.34 4.69 3.29
C ALA A 19 9.38 3.51 3.09
N VAL A 20 8.09 3.69 3.37
CA VAL A 20 7.05 2.69 3.12
C VAL A 20 6.89 2.44 1.62
N ALA A 21 6.87 3.47 0.79
CA ALA A 21 6.81 3.35 -0.66
C ALA A 21 8.05 2.61 -1.19
N LYS A 22 9.25 2.96 -0.71
CA LYS A 22 10.48 2.24 -1.04
C LYS A 22 10.44 0.77 -0.62
N PHE A 23 9.88 0.47 0.55
CA PHE A 23 9.74 -0.91 1.00
C PHE A 23 8.71 -1.69 0.15
N ALA A 24 7.56 -1.08 -0.14
CA ALA A 24 6.48 -1.65 -0.93
C ALA A 24 6.94 -1.94 -2.37
N ALA A 25 7.69 -1.02 -2.99
CA ALA A 25 8.23 -1.15 -4.35
C ALA A 25 9.16 -2.36 -4.54
N ARG A 26 9.56 -3.06 -3.48
CA ARG A 26 10.24 -4.36 -3.58
C ARG A 26 9.36 -5.46 -4.19
N GLY A 27 8.04 -5.29 -4.21
CA GLY A 27 7.12 -6.23 -4.84
C GLY A 27 6.99 -6.10 -6.36
N GLY A 28 7.51 -5.03 -6.97
CA GLY A 28 7.52 -4.86 -8.42
C GLY A 28 8.39 -5.90 -9.12
N SER A 29 8.21 -6.09 -10.43
CA SER A 29 8.93 -7.08 -11.23
C SER A 29 10.45 -6.91 -11.24
N ASP A 30 10.96 -5.67 -11.18
CA ASP A 30 12.39 -5.38 -11.04
C ASP A 30 12.85 -5.29 -9.56
N GLY A 31 11.93 -5.52 -8.60
CA GLY A 31 12.16 -5.43 -7.16
C GLY A 31 12.65 -6.72 -6.50
N ALA A 32 12.89 -6.66 -5.19
CA ALA A 32 13.37 -7.76 -4.34
C ALA A 32 14.68 -8.42 -4.81
N ARG A 33 15.41 -7.76 -5.73
CA ARG A 33 16.75 -8.17 -6.13
C ARG A 33 17.68 -8.02 -4.93
N ASN A 34 18.35 -9.11 -4.58
CA ASN A 34 19.44 -9.09 -3.63
C ASN A 34 20.75 -9.24 -4.41
N PRO A 35 21.61 -8.20 -4.45
CA PRO A 35 22.92 -8.29 -5.09
C PRO A 35 23.91 -9.20 -4.32
N ARG A 36 23.54 -9.66 -3.12
CA ARG A 36 24.32 -10.59 -2.26
C ARG A 36 23.74 -12.01 -2.33
N LYS A 37 24.42 -12.94 -1.66
CA LYS A 37 23.98 -14.33 -1.48
C LYS A 37 22.55 -14.36 -0.92
N GLY A 38 21.68 -15.18 -1.52
CA GLY A 38 20.27 -15.24 -1.17
C GLY A 38 20.05 -15.43 0.32
N PHE A 39 19.24 -14.56 0.93
CA PHE A 39 18.85 -14.70 2.32
C PHE A 39 17.89 -15.89 2.45
N GLY A 40 18.08 -16.74 3.47
CA GLY A 40 17.28 -17.97 3.65
C GLY A 40 15.78 -17.71 3.80
N ALA A 41 15.39 -16.47 4.13
CA ALA A 41 14.02 -15.99 4.10
C ALA A 41 13.89 -14.80 3.14
N GLN A 42 13.74 -15.05 1.83
CA GLN A 42 13.70 -14.01 0.78
C GLN A 42 12.77 -12.83 1.10
N LEU A 43 11.66 -13.07 1.80
CA LEU A 43 10.69 -12.02 2.17
C LEU A 43 11.16 -11.07 3.29
N ALA A 44 12.17 -11.49 4.07
CA ALA A 44 12.76 -10.75 5.19
C ALA A 44 14.17 -10.20 4.85
N ASP A 45 14.55 -10.23 3.58
CA ASP A 45 15.86 -9.81 3.13
C ASP A 45 16.11 -8.31 3.37
N PRO A 46 17.08 -7.94 4.22
CA PRO A 46 17.39 -6.53 4.48
C PRO A 46 18.04 -5.84 3.27
N TYR A 47 18.64 -6.59 2.36
CA TYR A 47 19.36 -6.10 1.18
C TYR A 47 18.50 -6.05 -0.09
N ALA A 48 17.22 -6.41 -0.01
CA ALA A 48 16.28 -6.31 -1.11
C ALA A 48 16.15 -4.87 -1.62
N GLU A 49 16.44 -4.68 -2.91
CA GLU A 49 16.29 -3.38 -3.57
C GLU A 49 14.84 -3.15 -4.06
N PRO A 50 14.37 -1.89 -4.03
CA PRO A 50 13.09 -1.53 -4.62
C PRO A 50 13.13 -1.55 -6.16
N ASP A 51 11.99 -1.82 -6.78
CA ASP A 51 11.76 -1.46 -8.17
C ASP A 51 11.74 0.07 -8.31
N ARG A 52 12.79 0.62 -8.94
CA ARG A 52 12.94 2.07 -9.10
C ARG A 52 11.94 2.68 -10.08
N LYS A 53 11.43 1.90 -11.03
CA LYS A 53 10.44 2.35 -12.01
C LYS A 53 9.06 2.40 -11.38
N ALA A 54 8.71 1.39 -10.59
CA ALA A 54 7.42 1.34 -9.89
C ALA A 54 7.33 2.34 -8.73
N LEU A 55 8.46 2.65 -8.06
CA LEU A 55 8.51 3.49 -6.86
C LEU A 55 7.66 4.78 -6.90
N PRO A 56 7.79 5.69 -7.90
CA PRO A 56 6.98 6.91 -7.92
C PRO A 56 5.47 6.64 -8.00
N HIS A 57 5.07 5.58 -8.70
CA HIS A 57 3.66 5.19 -8.84
C HIS A 57 3.13 4.47 -7.59
N VAL A 58 3.98 3.71 -6.90
CA VAL A 58 3.68 3.13 -5.59
C VAL A 58 3.46 4.23 -4.56
N ASP A 59 4.30 5.26 -4.54
CA ASP A 59 4.11 6.41 -3.65
C ASP A 59 2.78 7.13 -3.94
N ALA A 60 2.48 7.40 -5.22
CA ALA A 60 1.22 8.02 -5.63
C ALA A 60 -0.02 7.20 -5.18
N ALA A 61 -0.02 5.88 -5.43
CA ALA A 61 -1.10 5.00 -5.00
C ALA A 61 -1.25 4.96 -3.46
N LEU A 62 -0.13 4.95 -2.71
CA LEU A 62 -0.17 4.98 -1.25
C LEU A 62 -0.72 6.30 -0.69
N ARG A 63 -0.54 7.43 -1.38
CA ARG A 63 -1.18 8.70 -1.00
C ARG A 63 -2.69 8.63 -1.16
N VAL A 64 -3.20 8.02 -2.24
CA VAL A 64 -4.64 7.80 -2.42
C VAL A 64 -5.20 6.87 -1.35
N VAL A 65 -4.48 5.79 -1.02
CA VAL A 65 -4.84 4.89 0.10
C VAL A 65 -4.86 5.65 1.43
N CYS A 66 -3.87 6.52 1.68
CA CYS A 66 -3.81 7.34 2.87
C CYS A 66 -5.00 8.30 2.97
N ALA A 67 -5.33 8.98 1.87
CA ALA A 67 -6.49 9.87 1.79
C ALA A 67 -7.78 9.09 2.09
N ALA A 68 -7.98 7.93 1.47
CA ALA A 68 -9.12 7.05 1.73
C ALA A 68 -9.24 6.62 3.21
N LEU A 69 -8.10 6.33 3.86
CA LEU A 69 -8.06 6.02 5.30
C LEU A 69 -8.46 7.22 6.16
N THR A 70 -7.97 8.42 5.85
CA THR A 70 -8.21 9.63 6.67
C THR A 70 -9.58 10.26 6.44
N GLU A 71 -10.12 10.11 5.24
CA GLU A 71 -11.39 10.71 4.82
C GLU A 71 -12.56 9.72 4.88
N GLY A 72 -12.33 8.47 5.29
CA GLY A 72 -13.35 7.43 5.28
C GLY A 72 -14.58 7.76 6.16
N GLU A 73 -15.75 7.71 5.50
CA GLU A 73 -17.16 7.64 5.93
C GLU A 73 -17.62 8.53 7.10
N SER A 74 -18.31 9.62 6.76
CA SER A 74 -19.58 9.95 7.44
C SER A 74 -20.58 8.83 7.14
N GLU A 75 -21.41 8.44 8.12
CA GLU A 75 -22.40 7.34 8.01
C GLU A 75 -23.37 7.47 6.82
N THR A 76 -23.43 8.64 6.17
CA THR A 76 -24.31 8.96 5.05
C THR A 76 -23.77 8.61 3.65
N ASP A 77 -22.47 8.33 3.48
CA ASP A 77 -21.80 8.33 2.16
C ASP A 77 -21.33 6.96 1.62
N ALA A 78 -21.66 5.86 2.30
CA ALA A 78 -21.10 4.53 1.99
C ALA A 78 -21.42 3.98 0.58
N VAL A 79 -22.40 4.54 -0.14
CA VAL A 79 -22.92 3.94 -1.38
C VAL A 79 -22.27 4.51 -2.66
N HIS A 80 -21.66 5.71 -2.62
CA HIS A 80 -21.10 6.37 -3.82
C HIS A 80 -19.57 6.51 -3.83
N VAL A 81 -18.90 6.38 -2.68
CA VAL A 81 -17.47 6.72 -2.55
C VAL A 81 -16.53 5.61 -3.08
N GLY A 82 -16.98 4.36 -3.10
CA GLY A 82 -16.17 3.23 -3.58
C GLY A 82 -15.78 3.33 -5.07
N GLY A 83 -16.67 3.89 -5.90
CA GLY A 83 -16.42 4.08 -7.34
C GLY A 83 -15.48 5.25 -7.61
N LEU A 84 -15.80 6.45 -7.09
CA LEU A 84 -14.99 7.66 -7.29
C LEU A 84 -13.53 7.47 -6.87
N ARG A 85 -13.29 6.84 -5.72
CA ARG A 85 -11.91 6.62 -5.25
C ARG A 85 -11.15 5.58 -6.05
N SER A 86 -11.84 4.65 -6.71
CA SER A 86 -11.18 3.63 -7.53
C SER A 86 -10.57 4.27 -8.79
N ASP A 87 -11.25 5.28 -9.34
CA ASP A 87 -10.73 6.07 -10.45
C ASP A 87 -9.55 6.96 -10.04
N ASP A 88 -9.53 7.45 -8.80
CA ASP A 88 -8.35 8.17 -8.25
C ASP A 88 -7.11 7.27 -8.21
N VAL A 89 -7.25 6.02 -7.77
CA VAL A 89 -6.14 5.04 -7.78
C VAL A 89 -5.70 4.72 -9.22
N ARG A 90 -6.65 4.52 -10.14
CA ARG A 90 -6.38 4.21 -11.55
C ARG A 90 -5.75 5.36 -12.32
N SER A 91 -6.07 6.60 -11.97
CA SER A 91 -5.50 7.80 -12.59
C SER A 91 -4.12 8.14 -12.02
N ALA A 92 -3.85 7.80 -10.76
CA ALA A 92 -2.54 7.96 -10.14
C ALA A 92 -1.46 7.01 -10.71
N VAL A 93 -1.88 5.92 -11.37
CA VAL A 93 -0.98 4.86 -11.86
C VAL A 93 -1.17 4.63 -13.36
N PRO A 94 -0.11 4.84 -14.19
CA PRO A 94 -0.14 4.52 -15.61
C PRO A 94 -0.52 3.07 -15.87
N SER A 95 -1.25 2.82 -16.95
CA SER A 95 -1.82 1.50 -17.29
C SER A 95 -0.79 0.36 -17.33
N GLU A 96 0.40 0.67 -17.85
CA GLU A 96 1.54 -0.22 -18.01
C GLU A 96 2.21 -0.58 -16.67
N MET A 97 2.06 0.27 -15.64
CA MET A 97 2.65 0.07 -14.31
C MET A 97 1.69 -0.57 -13.30
N ARG A 98 0.41 -0.77 -13.66
CA ARG A 98 -0.63 -1.23 -12.72
C ARG A 98 -0.29 -2.57 -12.07
N ARG A 99 0.26 -3.52 -12.83
CA ARG A 99 0.66 -4.84 -12.30
C ARG A 99 1.79 -4.74 -11.28
N ASP A 100 2.82 -3.95 -11.57
CA ASP A 100 3.96 -3.77 -10.65
C ASP A 100 3.55 -3.02 -9.39
N VAL A 101 2.68 -2.01 -9.51
CA VAL A 101 2.13 -1.30 -8.35
C VAL A 101 1.23 -2.22 -7.54
N ALA A 102 0.33 -2.99 -8.15
CA ALA A 102 -0.52 -3.96 -7.46
C ALA A 102 0.32 -5.00 -6.70
N ALA A 103 1.37 -5.55 -7.33
CA ALA A 103 2.30 -6.47 -6.69
C ALA A 103 3.05 -5.81 -5.51
N SER A 104 3.43 -4.54 -5.65
CA SER A 104 4.06 -3.75 -4.58
C SER A 104 3.13 -3.46 -3.40
N LEU A 105 1.86 -3.17 -3.66
CA LEU A 105 0.84 -2.98 -2.63
C LEU A 105 0.53 -4.30 -1.90
N ALA A 106 0.48 -5.42 -2.64
CA ALA A 106 0.34 -6.75 -2.06
C ALA A 106 1.54 -7.09 -1.16
N TYR A 107 2.75 -6.79 -1.64
CA TYR A 107 4.00 -6.96 -0.89
C TYR A 107 3.96 -6.24 0.45
N LEU A 108 3.47 -4.99 0.47
CA LEU A 108 3.27 -4.23 1.71
C LEU A 108 2.18 -4.84 2.60
N ARG A 109 1.00 -5.13 2.04
CA ARG A 109 -0.16 -5.68 2.76
C ARG A 109 0.21 -6.91 3.57
N ASP A 110 0.93 -7.83 2.94
CA ASP A 110 1.32 -9.12 3.51
C ASP A 110 2.41 -8.96 4.59
N ARG A 111 3.07 -7.80 4.66
CA ARG A 111 4.19 -7.51 5.58
C ARG A 111 3.87 -6.44 6.62
N VAL A 112 2.63 -5.98 6.72
CA VAL A 112 2.19 -5.16 7.86
C VAL A 112 2.30 -6.01 9.13
N GLY A 113 3.24 -5.67 10.01
CA GLY A 113 3.53 -6.40 11.24
C GLY A 113 2.68 -5.93 12.43
N VAL A 114 2.17 -6.89 13.22
CA VAL A 114 1.40 -6.65 14.44
C VAL A 114 2.10 -7.36 15.61
N PRO A 115 2.33 -6.71 16.76
CA PRO A 115 2.01 -5.32 17.11
C PRO A 115 3.08 -4.29 16.69
N ARG A 116 4.18 -4.73 16.06
CA ARG A 116 5.37 -3.91 15.77
C ARG A 116 5.06 -2.59 15.05
N ASP A 117 4.27 -2.64 13.98
CA ASP A 117 4.02 -1.46 13.15
C ASP A 117 2.78 -0.67 13.65
N MET A 118 1.72 -1.40 13.99
CA MET A 118 0.47 -0.86 14.56
C MET A 118 -0.39 -1.94 15.23
N PRO A 119 -1.39 -1.56 16.06
CA PRO A 119 -2.35 -2.49 16.65
C PRO A 119 -3.20 -3.23 15.60
N LEU A 120 -3.67 -4.43 15.93
CA LEU A 120 -4.43 -5.31 15.03
C LEU A 120 -5.59 -4.63 14.31
N ALA A 121 -6.38 -3.81 15.02
CA ALA A 121 -7.52 -3.14 14.44
C ALA A 121 -7.14 -2.11 13.36
N ALA A 122 -6.05 -1.36 13.56
CA ALA A 122 -5.51 -0.42 12.57
C ALA A 122 -4.88 -1.17 11.38
N ALA A 123 -4.14 -2.26 11.65
CA ALA A 123 -3.55 -3.10 10.60
C ALA A 123 -4.62 -3.71 9.69
N ARG A 124 -5.76 -4.14 10.25
CA ARG A 124 -6.92 -4.61 9.48
C ARG A 124 -7.47 -3.55 8.53
N GLN A 125 -7.58 -2.30 8.99
CA GLN A 125 -8.02 -1.19 8.14
C GLN A 125 -7.04 -0.95 7.00
N LEU A 126 -5.74 -0.85 7.28
CA LEU A 126 -4.72 -0.66 6.24
C LEU A 126 -4.76 -1.79 5.21
N ARG A 127 -4.79 -3.05 5.65
CA ARG A 127 -4.82 -4.21 4.75
C ARG A 127 -6.07 -4.22 3.86
N ALA A 128 -7.23 -3.85 4.39
CA ALA A 128 -8.47 -3.75 3.61
C ALA A 128 -8.37 -2.67 2.53
N HIS A 129 -7.82 -1.49 2.85
CA HIS A 129 -7.66 -0.41 1.87
C HIS A 129 -6.58 -0.73 0.83
N LEU A 130 -5.52 -1.46 1.21
CA LEU A 130 -4.54 -1.96 0.25
C LEU A 130 -5.16 -2.98 -0.72
N SER A 131 -5.97 -3.93 -0.21
CA SER A 131 -6.70 -4.87 -1.08
C SER A 131 -7.65 -4.14 -2.03
N TRP A 132 -8.42 -3.16 -1.54
CA TRP A 132 -9.28 -2.33 -2.38
C TRP A 132 -8.50 -1.62 -3.51
N ALA A 133 -7.35 -1.02 -3.19
CA ALA A 133 -6.52 -0.37 -4.21
C ALA A 133 -5.93 -1.37 -5.22
N ILE A 134 -5.56 -2.58 -4.78
CA ILE A 134 -5.12 -3.66 -5.67
C ILE A 134 -6.25 -4.06 -6.62
N ASP A 135 -7.47 -4.27 -6.11
CA ASP A 135 -8.63 -4.64 -6.90
C ASP A 135 -8.98 -3.54 -7.92
N ALA A 136 -8.87 -2.26 -7.53
CA ALA A 136 -9.09 -1.12 -8.42
C ALA A 136 -8.07 -1.04 -9.56
N LEU A 137 -6.82 -1.49 -9.35
CA LEU A 137 -5.78 -1.49 -10.38
C LEU A 137 -5.87 -2.69 -11.33
N MET A 138 -6.47 -3.80 -10.88
CA MET A 138 -6.51 -5.07 -11.61
C MET A 138 -7.81 -5.31 -12.37
N ASN A 139 -8.89 -4.61 -12.01
CA ASN A 139 -10.16 -4.55 -12.73
C ASN A 139 -10.23 -3.32 -13.62
#